data_AF-A0A3B8XXH2-F1
#
_entry.id   AF-A0A3B8XXH2-F1
#
_cell.length_a   1.000
_cell.length_b   1.000
_cell.length_c   1.000
_cell.angle_alpha   90.00
_cell.angle_beta   90.00
_cell.angle_gamma   90.00
#
_symmetry.space_group_name_H-M   'P 1'
#
loop_
_entity.id
_entity.type
_entity.pdbx_description
1 polymer ?
#
loop_
_entity_poly.entity_id
_entity_poly.type
_entity_poly.pdbx_seq_one_letter_code
_entity_poly.pdbx_strand_id
1 'polypeptide(L)'
;LSAQSLFYCQRIGLALEQLNLGVLIQPLTNVIASGMGTVYPHSFEIQANWGLAQSWQQGEVSPDHFILDRKTGIIVSQELGNKHRGYRLKYSPDLENLAENCLQKYIFSLEEQEQYCLSELTLAELFNLFNNLTQDNFSWNSLEWVLRESKQSQFPPLAITNLTPSLDVCPIFSPSVLKTKTINHSSDQTPLKGIGAAPGRIHAFIEVIAEETFRDLSLGKNKVIVTADISPSQLSLLKNAAGVITEFGGMISHAAILAR
;
A
#
# COMPACT_ATOMS: atom_id res chain seq x y z
N LEU A 1 -8.53 19.39 -14.58
CA LEU A 1 -7.47 18.66 -15.32
C LEU A 1 -6.12 19.26 -14.92
N SER A 2 -5.16 18.45 -14.49
CA SER A 2 -3.83 18.94 -14.12
C SER A 2 -2.97 19.20 -15.37
N ALA A 3 -1.91 20.00 -15.24
CA ALA A 3 -0.94 20.21 -16.31
C ALA A 3 -0.32 18.89 -16.83
N GLN A 4 -0.11 17.92 -15.94
CA GLN A 4 0.36 16.58 -16.31
C GLN A 4 -0.66 15.83 -17.17
N SER A 5 -1.94 15.85 -16.82
CA SER A 5 -2.98 15.19 -17.61
C SER A 5 -3.10 15.78 -19.01
N LEU A 6 -2.97 17.10 -19.14
CA LEU A 6 -3.00 17.80 -20.44
C LEU A 6 -1.81 17.44 -21.32
N PHE A 7 -0.60 17.43 -20.74
CA PHE A 7 0.61 17.03 -21.44
C PHE A 7 0.56 15.56 -21.90
N TYR A 8 0.00 14.68 -21.05
CA TYR A 8 -0.22 13.29 -21.42
C TYR A 8 -1.17 13.17 -22.62
N CYS A 9 -2.32 13.84 -22.59
CA CYS A 9 -3.29 13.83 -23.69
C CYS A 9 -2.68 14.33 -25.01
N GLN A 10 -1.90 15.41 -24.96
CA GLN A 10 -1.17 15.92 -26.12
C GLN A 10 -0.20 14.89 -26.69
N ARG A 11 0.57 14.20 -25.83
CA ARG A 11 1.55 13.21 -26.26
C ARG A 11 0.93 12.00 -26.95
N ILE A 12 -0.27 11.60 -26.55
CA ILE A 12 -1.00 10.48 -27.17
C ILE A 12 -1.96 10.92 -28.29
N GLY A 13 -2.00 12.22 -28.61
CA GLY A 13 -2.83 12.76 -29.69
C GLY A 13 -4.33 12.79 -29.38
N LEU A 14 -4.73 12.72 -28.11
CA LEU A 14 -6.13 12.83 -27.70
C LEU A 14 -6.53 14.30 -27.55
N ALA A 15 -7.52 14.71 -28.34
CA ALA A 15 -8.10 16.04 -28.24
C ALA A 15 -8.99 16.15 -26.99
N LEU A 16 -8.95 17.31 -26.32
CA LEU A 16 -9.70 17.55 -25.09
C LEU A 16 -11.22 17.43 -25.30
N GLU A 17 -11.72 17.79 -26.49
CA GLU A 17 -13.14 17.68 -26.80
C GLU A 17 -13.64 16.23 -26.90
N GLN A 18 -12.72 15.26 -27.01
CA GLN A 18 -13.04 13.83 -27.07
C GLN A 18 -13.10 13.17 -25.67
N LEU A 19 -12.71 13.89 -24.61
CA LEU A 19 -12.67 13.36 -23.25
C LEU A 19 -14.03 13.53 -22.56
N ASN A 20 -14.79 12.44 -22.51
CA ASN A 20 -15.99 12.35 -21.68
C ASN A 20 -15.63 11.87 -20.27
N LEU A 21 -15.40 12.81 -19.36
CA LEU A 21 -15.05 12.49 -17.97
C LEU A 21 -16.32 12.14 -17.17
N GLY A 22 -16.37 10.92 -16.65
CA GLY A 22 -17.36 10.51 -15.65
C GLY A 22 -16.80 10.68 -14.24
N VAL A 23 -17.63 11.12 -13.31
CA VAL A 23 -17.32 11.11 -11.88
C VAL A 23 -18.15 10.03 -11.21
N LEU A 24 -17.47 9.00 -10.71
CA LEU A 24 -18.09 7.95 -9.90
C LEU A 24 -18.05 8.37 -8.43
N ILE A 25 -19.21 8.46 -7.79
CA ILE A 25 -19.33 8.75 -6.36
C ILE A 25 -19.69 7.45 -5.65
N GLN A 26 -18.79 6.95 -4.80
CA GLN A 26 -19.00 5.74 -4.00
C GLN A 26 -19.08 6.11 -2.51
N PRO A 27 -19.97 5.44 -1.73
CA PRO A 27 -20.03 5.64 -0.29
C PRO A 27 -18.76 5.09 0.38
N LEU A 28 -18.15 5.91 1.22
CA LEU A 28 -17.00 5.53 2.04
C LEU A 28 -17.49 5.16 3.44
N THR A 29 -17.12 3.97 3.93
CA THR A 29 -17.48 3.48 5.27
C THR A 29 -16.23 3.04 6.03
N ASN A 30 -16.30 2.93 7.35
CA ASN A 30 -15.25 2.26 8.11
C ASN A 30 -15.19 0.78 7.75
N VAL A 31 -13.96 0.26 7.74
CA VAL A 31 -13.64 -1.10 7.34
C VAL A 31 -12.68 -1.69 8.37
N ILE A 32 -12.80 -2.98 8.60
CA ILE A 32 -11.88 -3.76 9.44
C ILE A 32 -10.56 -3.93 8.68
N ALA A 33 -10.66 -4.34 7.42
CA ALA A 33 -9.51 -4.56 6.54
C ALA A 33 -9.84 -4.16 5.11
N SER A 34 -8.82 -3.84 4.33
CA SER A 34 -8.91 -3.61 2.90
C SER A 34 -7.72 -4.24 2.20
N GLY A 35 -7.85 -4.48 0.90
CA GLY A 35 -6.80 -5.18 0.19
C GLY A 35 -7.00 -5.27 -1.31
N MET A 36 -6.07 -5.98 -1.92
CA MET A 36 -6.07 -6.28 -3.35
C MET A 36 -6.05 -7.79 -3.55
N GLY A 37 -6.91 -8.27 -4.44
CA GLY A 37 -6.87 -9.63 -4.96
C GLY A 37 -6.24 -9.61 -6.36
N THR A 38 -5.36 -10.57 -6.65
CA THR A 38 -4.80 -10.79 -8.00
C THR A 38 -4.97 -12.24 -8.37
N VAL A 39 -5.39 -12.50 -9.60
CA VAL A 39 -5.55 -13.87 -10.11
C VAL A 39 -4.37 -14.27 -10.98
N TYR A 40 -3.84 -15.46 -10.70
CA TYR A 40 -2.84 -16.14 -11.50
C TYR A 40 -3.41 -17.46 -12.04
N PRO A 41 -2.73 -18.12 -13.00
CA PRO A 41 -3.20 -19.39 -13.56
C PRO A 41 -3.48 -20.48 -12.50
N HIS A 42 -2.66 -20.55 -11.44
CA HIS A 42 -2.73 -21.61 -10.43
C HIS A 42 -2.99 -21.13 -9.01
N SER A 43 -3.03 -19.82 -8.77
CA SER A 43 -3.19 -19.27 -7.43
C SER A 43 -3.99 -17.97 -7.43
N PHE A 44 -4.58 -17.67 -6.28
CA PHE A 44 -5.02 -16.33 -5.94
C PHE A 44 -4.01 -15.72 -4.97
N GLU A 45 -3.60 -14.49 -5.27
CA GLU A 45 -2.80 -13.69 -4.36
C GLU A 45 -3.70 -12.67 -3.69
N ILE A 46 -3.66 -12.60 -2.36
CA ILE A 46 -4.40 -11.64 -1.55
C ILE A 46 -3.38 -10.82 -0.77
N GLN A 47 -3.43 -9.52 -0.97
CA GLN A 47 -2.72 -8.55 -0.14
C GLN A 47 -3.74 -7.85 0.74
N ALA A 48 -3.50 -7.81 2.04
CA ALA A 48 -4.46 -7.30 3.01
C ALA A 48 -3.81 -6.41 4.05
N ASN A 49 -4.51 -5.34 4.43
CA ASN A 49 -4.06 -4.40 5.42
C ASN A 49 -5.22 -3.97 6.32
N TRP A 50 -4.89 -3.53 7.54
CA TRP A 50 -5.89 -3.04 8.48
C TRP A 50 -6.46 -1.68 8.07
N GLY A 51 -7.76 -1.51 8.26
CA GLY A 51 -8.46 -0.27 7.94
C GLY A 51 -8.51 0.01 6.44
N LEU A 52 -8.68 1.29 6.10
CA LEU A 52 -8.80 1.73 4.71
C LEU A 52 -7.44 1.69 3.97
N ALA A 53 -7.47 1.55 2.65
CA ALA A 53 -6.29 1.24 1.82
C ALA A 53 -5.24 2.36 1.74
N GLN A 54 -5.49 3.54 2.31
CA GLN A 54 -4.62 4.71 2.16
C GLN A 54 -3.21 4.50 2.71
N SER A 55 -3.03 3.75 3.81
CA SER A 55 -1.67 3.52 4.34
C SER A 55 -0.81 2.71 3.37
N TRP A 56 -1.38 1.73 2.67
CA TRP A 56 -0.68 0.99 1.63
C TRP A 56 -0.50 1.82 0.36
N GLN A 57 -1.53 2.54 -0.09
CA GLN A 57 -1.45 3.38 -1.30
C GLN A 57 -0.41 4.49 -1.17
N GLN A 58 -0.16 4.98 0.04
CA GLN A 58 0.90 5.96 0.33
C GLN A 58 2.27 5.32 0.59
N GLY A 59 2.35 3.98 0.59
CA GLY A 59 3.55 3.22 0.88
C GLY A 59 4.02 3.30 2.33
N GLU A 60 3.16 3.71 3.25
CA GLU A 60 3.47 3.83 4.68
C GLU A 60 3.62 2.44 5.31
N VAL A 61 2.90 1.42 4.83
CA VAL A 61 2.91 0.05 5.40
C VAL A 61 3.23 -1.02 4.38
N SER A 62 3.53 -2.23 4.88
CA SER A 62 3.57 -3.47 4.09
C SER A 62 2.42 -4.38 4.54
N PRO A 63 1.57 -4.87 3.64
CA PRO A 63 0.38 -5.64 3.91
C PRO A 63 0.77 -7.09 4.12
N ASP A 64 -0.15 -7.83 4.73
CA ASP A 64 -0.06 -9.27 4.75
C ASP A 64 -0.23 -9.82 3.35
N HIS A 65 0.50 -10.89 3.07
CA HIS A 65 0.48 -11.59 1.79
C HIS A 65 -0.04 -13.00 1.99
N PHE A 66 -1.06 -13.38 1.23
CA PHE A 66 -1.60 -14.73 1.23
C PHE A 66 -1.63 -15.28 -0.19
N ILE A 67 -1.19 -16.52 -0.35
CA ILE A 67 -1.28 -17.26 -1.61
C ILE A 67 -2.22 -18.43 -1.39
N LEU A 68 -3.35 -18.44 -2.08
CA LEU A 68 -4.32 -19.53 -2.06
C LEU A 68 -4.19 -20.38 -3.33
N ASP A 69 -4.26 -21.70 -3.20
CA ASP A 69 -4.39 -22.58 -4.35
C ASP A 69 -5.75 -22.35 -5.02
N ARG A 70 -5.73 -22.12 -6.34
CA ARG A 70 -6.93 -21.71 -7.07
C ARG A 70 -8.03 -22.77 -7.10
N LYS A 71 -7.69 -24.05 -7.02
CA LYS A 71 -8.67 -25.15 -7.13
C LYS A 71 -9.27 -25.51 -5.78
N THR A 72 -8.45 -25.50 -4.73
CA THR A 72 -8.79 -26.02 -3.41
C THR A 72 -9.09 -24.94 -2.39
N GLY A 73 -8.58 -23.72 -2.59
CA GLY A 73 -8.68 -22.61 -1.64
C GLY A 73 -7.77 -22.76 -0.43
N ILE A 74 -6.91 -23.78 -0.41
CA ILE A 74 -5.96 -24.02 0.66
C ILE A 74 -4.87 -22.94 0.62
N ILE A 75 -4.49 -22.44 1.80
CA ILE A 75 -3.40 -21.48 1.95
C ILE A 75 -2.07 -22.20 1.65
N VAL A 76 -1.42 -21.79 0.57
CA VAL A 76 -0.11 -22.30 0.13
C VAL A 76 1.03 -21.56 0.84
N SER A 77 0.89 -20.25 1.03
CA SER A 77 1.85 -19.41 1.73
C SER A 77 1.15 -18.23 2.38
N GLN A 78 1.69 -17.78 3.51
CA GLN A 78 1.27 -16.58 4.20
C GLN A 78 2.50 -15.85 4.76
N GLU A 79 2.64 -14.58 4.46
CA GLU A 79 3.73 -13.72 4.93
C GLU A 79 3.14 -12.53 5.66
N LEU A 80 3.63 -12.29 6.88
CA LEU A 80 3.17 -11.19 7.70
C LEU A 80 3.77 -9.87 7.21
N GLY A 81 2.93 -8.88 6.99
CA GLY A 81 3.33 -7.53 6.64
C GLY A 81 3.59 -6.65 7.86
N ASN A 82 4.41 -5.61 7.66
CA ASN A 82 4.61 -4.54 8.64
C ASN A 82 3.47 -3.50 8.54
N LYS A 83 2.45 -3.67 9.40
CA LYS A 83 1.19 -2.92 9.39
C LYS A 83 1.06 -1.96 10.59
N HIS A 84 2.05 -1.09 10.79
CA HIS A 84 2.10 -0.20 11.95
C HIS A 84 1.08 0.96 11.90
N ARG A 85 0.44 1.25 10.75
CA ARG A 85 -0.46 2.40 10.56
C ARG A 85 -1.71 2.06 9.75
N GLY A 86 -2.85 2.57 10.20
CA GLY A 86 -4.16 2.41 9.56
C GLY A 86 -4.89 3.74 9.35
N TYR A 87 -5.92 3.71 8.50
CA TYR A 87 -6.82 4.84 8.23
C TYR A 87 -8.27 4.47 8.49
N ARG A 88 -9.01 5.39 9.10
CA ARG A 88 -10.46 5.28 9.34
C ARG A 88 -11.13 6.64 9.14
N LEU A 89 -12.46 6.66 9.03
CA LEU A 89 -13.24 7.89 9.02
C LEU A 89 -13.23 8.56 10.39
N LYS A 90 -13.16 9.90 10.40
CA LYS A 90 -13.43 10.70 11.59
C LYS A 90 -14.89 10.52 12.02
N TYR A 91 -15.14 10.41 13.33
CA TYR A 91 -16.50 10.26 13.88
C TYR A 91 -17.39 11.50 13.64
N SER A 92 -16.77 12.67 13.47
CA SER A 92 -17.42 13.95 13.19
C SER A 92 -16.59 14.69 12.14
N PRO A 93 -16.81 14.43 10.84
CA PRO A 93 -16.23 15.29 9.82
C PRO A 93 -16.83 16.68 10.00
N ASP A 94 -16.01 17.72 10.18
CA ASP A 94 -16.47 19.10 10.12
C ASP A 94 -16.94 19.38 8.68
N LEU A 95 -18.22 19.12 8.43
CA LEU A 95 -18.84 19.30 7.11
C LEU A 95 -18.85 20.77 6.66
N GLU A 96 -18.60 21.70 7.59
CA GLU A 96 -18.43 23.12 7.30
C GLU A 96 -17.10 23.44 6.63
N ASN A 97 -16.07 22.59 6.82
CA ASN A 97 -14.77 22.74 6.22
C ASN A 97 -14.49 21.57 5.26
N LEU A 98 -15.12 21.60 4.08
CA LEU A 98 -14.95 20.61 3.00
C LEU A 98 -13.49 20.41 2.53
N ALA A 99 -12.57 21.29 2.93
CA ALA A 99 -11.15 21.16 2.66
C ALA A 99 -10.42 20.21 3.64
N GLU A 100 -11.02 19.89 4.79
CA GLU A 100 -10.40 19.00 5.75
C GLU A 100 -10.52 17.52 5.33
N ASN A 101 -9.41 16.81 5.49
CA ASN A 101 -9.37 15.38 5.24
C ASN A 101 -10.33 14.65 6.20
N CYS A 102 -11.30 13.91 5.65
CA CYS A 102 -12.27 13.11 6.41
C CYS A 102 -11.66 11.85 7.04
N LEU A 103 -10.39 11.55 6.72
CA LEU A 103 -9.65 10.42 7.23
C LEU A 103 -8.86 10.79 8.49
N GLN A 104 -8.80 9.83 9.43
CA GLN A 104 -7.98 9.85 10.62
C GLN A 104 -6.94 8.73 10.53
N LYS A 105 -5.67 9.10 10.78
CA LYS A 105 -4.56 8.16 10.95
C LYS A 105 -4.59 7.57 12.37
N TYR A 106 -4.26 6.29 12.50
CA TYR A 106 -4.04 5.64 13.79
C TYR A 106 -2.90 4.63 13.71
N ILE A 107 -2.30 4.31 14.86
CA ILE A 107 -1.14 3.44 15.00
C ILE A 107 -1.58 2.17 15.73
N PHE A 108 -1.05 1.03 15.30
CA PHE A 108 -1.30 -0.26 15.92
C PHE A 108 -0.28 -0.56 17.03
N SER A 109 -0.71 -1.26 18.07
CA SER A 109 0.18 -1.84 19.07
C SER A 109 1.12 -2.89 18.46
N LEU A 110 2.23 -3.21 19.13
CA LEU A 110 3.15 -4.23 18.64
C LEU A 110 2.47 -5.61 18.50
N GLU A 111 1.56 -5.93 19.42
CA GLU A 111 0.79 -7.18 19.39
C GLU A 111 -0.11 -7.27 18.16
N GLU A 112 -0.80 -6.17 17.79
CA GLU A 112 -1.65 -6.12 16.59
C GLU A 112 -0.84 -6.16 15.29
N GLN A 113 0.39 -5.61 15.30
CA GLN A 113 1.29 -5.66 14.14
C GLN A 113 1.81 -7.07 13.86
N GLU A 114 1.95 -7.90 14.90
CA GLU A 114 2.35 -9.30 14.82
C GLU A 114 1.21 -10.25 14.39
N GLN A 115 0.00 -9.72 14.18
CA GLN A 115 -1.17 -10.49 13.76
C GLN A 115 -1.50 -10.29 12.28
N TYR A 116 -2.01 -11.36 11.66
CA TYR A 116 -2.64 -11.29 10.35
C TYR A 116 -3.95 -10.52 10.43
N CYS A 117 -4.19 -9.63 9.47
CA CYS A 117 -5.42 -8.85 9.40
C CYS A 117 -6.66 -9.62 8.96
N LEU A 118 -6.46 -10.82 8.40
CA LEU A 118 -7.53 -11.70 7.94
C LEU A 118 -7.57 -13.00 8.73
N SER A 119 -8.77 -13.42 9.08
CA SER A 119 -9.03 -14.77 9.61
C SER A 119 -9.14 -15.79 8.48
N GLU A 120 -8.94 -17.07 8.80
CA GLU A 120 -9.15 -18.17 7.83
C GLU A 120 -10.57 -18.18 7.24
N LEU A 121 -11.58 -17.83 8.06
CA LEU A 121 -12.96 -17.71 7.60
C LEU A 121 -13.12 -16.63 6.54
N THR A 122 -12.48 -15.47 6.75
CA THR A 122 -12.52 -14.36 5.80
C THR A 122 -11.75 -14.69 4.51
N LEU A 123 -10.63 -15.40 4.60
CA LEU A 123 -9.90 -15.89 3.43
C LEU A 123 -10.75 -16.87 2.61
N ALA A 124 -11.52 -17.75 3.26
CA ALA A 124 -12.44 -18.64 2.58
C ALA A 124 -13.58 -17.88 1.88
N GLU A 125 -14.12 -16.83 2.50
CA GLU A 125 -15.12 -15.94 1.87
C GLU A 125 -14.56 -15.23 0.64
N LEU A 126 -13.34 -14.69 0.73
CA LEU A 126 -12.63 -14.06 -0.39
C LEU A 126 -12.38 -15.06 -1.53
N PHE A 127 -11.94 -16.27 -1.21
CA PHE A 127 -11.75 -17.34 -2.19
C PHE A 127 -13.03 -17.67 -2.96
N ASN A 128 -14.15 -17.81 -2.24
CA ASN A 128 -15.45 -18.05 -2.86
C ASN A 128 -15.87 -16.90 -3.78
N LEU A 129 -15.66 -15.65 -3.34
CA LEU A 129 -15.94 -14.46 -4.16
C LEU A 129 -15.09 -14.45 -5.44
N PHE A 130 -13.79 -14.73 -5.34
CA PHE A 130 -12.88 -14.76 -6.48
C PHE A 130 -13.25 -15.87 -7.48
N ASN A 131 -13.60 -17.05 -6.99
CA ASN A 131 -14.05 -18.15 -7.83
C ASN A 131 -15.34 -17.82 -8.57
N ASN A 132 -16.34 -17.27 -7.88
CA ASN A 132 -17.61 -16.90 -8.48
C ASN A 132 -17.39 -15.90 -9.63
N LEU A 133 -16.56 -14.87 -9.41
CA LEU A 133 -16.22 -13.90 -10.47
C LEU A 133 -15.58 -14.54 -11.70
N THR A 134 -14.77 -15.59 -11.50
CA THR A 134 -14.13 -16.30 -12.63
C THR A 134 -15.06 -17.25 -13.38
N GLN A 135 -16.19 -17.65 -12.80
CA GLN A 135 -17.15 -18.56 -13.46
C GLN A 135 -18.04 -17.85 -14.47
N ASP A 136 -18.21 -16.52 -14.35
CA ASP A 136 -19.18 -15.74 -15.13
C ASP A 136 -18.72 -15.37 -16.57
N ASN A 137 -17.84 -16.18 -17.20
CA ASN A 137 -17.12 -15.84 -18.45
C ASN A 137 -16.38 -14.49 -18.41
N PHE A 138 -16.18 -13.97 -17.20
CA PHE A 138 -15.54 -12.71 -16.95
C PHE A 138 -14.15 -12.96 -16.41
N SER A 139 -13.15 -12.51 -17.15
CA SER A 139 -11.75 -12.62 -16.76
C SER A 139 -11.28 -11.28 -16.22
N TRP A 140 -10.66 -11.34 -15.05
CA TRP A 140 -10.12 -10.18 -14.33
C TRP A 140 -8.65 -10.43 -14.03
N ASN A 141 -7.89 -9.37 -13.77
CA ASN A 141 -6.47 -9.47 -13.40
C ASN A 141 -6.30 -9.16 -11.92
N SER A 142 -6.86 -8.04 -11.48
CA SER A 142 -6.82 -7.60 -10.09
C SER A 142 -8.12 -6.90 -9.70
N LEU A 143 -8.41 -6.91 -8.40
CA LEU A 143 -9.53 -6.18 -7.83
C LEU A 143 -9.13 -5.61 -6.47
N GLU A 144 -9.78 -4.52 -6.08
CA GLU A 144 -9.70 -3.97 -4.73
C GLU A 144 -10.95 -4.37 -3.94
N TRP A 145 -10.75 -4.75 -2.69
CA TRP A 145 -11.83 -5.20 -1.81
C TRP A 145 -11.72 -4.57 -0.43
N VAL A 146 -12.86 -4.55 0.26
CA VAL A 146 -12.97 -4.07 1.64
C VAL A 146 -13.83 -5.02 2.48
N LEU A 147 -13.41 -5.20 3.74
CA LEU A 147 -14.15 -5.90 4.78
C LEU A 147 -14.77 -4.88 5.74
N ARG A 148 -16.09 -4.71 5.68
CA ARG A 148 -16.86 -3.75 6.47
C ARG A 148 -17.20 -4.31 7.85
N GLU A 149 -17.38 -3.41 8.81
CA GLU A 149 -17.91 -3.79 10.12
C GLU A 149 -19.39 -4.20 10.01
N SER A 150 -19.74 -5.39 10.52
CA SER A 150 -21.09 -5.96 10.31
C SER A 150 -22.21 -5.25 11.09
N LYS A 151 -21.87 -4.40 12.07
CA LYS A 151 -22.83 -3.92 13.09
C LYS A 151 -23.94 -3.00 12.55
N GLN A 152 -23.82 -2.45 11.34
CA GLN A 152 -24.74 -1.40 10.86
C GLN A 152 -25.05 -1.40 9.35
N SER A 153 -24.62 -2.40 8.55
CA SER A 153 -24.74 -2.30 7.08
C SER A 153 -25.89 -3.12 6.50
N GLN A 154 -26.67 -2.52 5.58
CA GLN A 154 -27.57 -3.25 4.66
C GLN A 154 -26.79 -4.02 3.58
N PHE A 155 -25.48 -3.79 3.48
CA PHE A 155 -24.61 -4.35 2.47
C PHE A 155 -23.82 -5.55 3.02
N PRO A 156 -23.37 -6.47 2.15
CA PRO A 156 -22.52 -7.58 2.57
C PRO A 156 -21.24 -7.07 3.25
N PRO A 157 -20.67 -7.84 4.19
CA PRO A 157 -19.44 -7.47 4.89
C PRO A 157 -18.27 -7.31 3.91
N LEU A 158 -18.18 -8.19 2.92
CA LEU A 158 -17.16 -8.11 1.87
C LEU A 158 -17.72 -7.39 0.64
N ALA A 159 -17.00 -6.38 0.17
CA ALA A 159 -17.38 -5.62 -1.02
C ALA A 159 -16.17 -5.35 -1.93
N ILE A 160 -16.40 -5.36 -3.25
CA ILE A 160 -15.42 -4.98 -4.26
C ILE A 160 -15.56 -3.48 -4.50
N THR A 161 -14.47 -2.72 -4.41
CA THR A 161 -14.45 -1.27 -4.63
C THR A 161 -14.01 -0.90 -6.05
N ASN A 162 -13.11 -1.70 -6.61
CA ASN A 162 -12.57 -1.52 -7.94
C ASN A 162 -12.23 -2.87 -8.56
N LEU A 163 -12.29 -2.97 -9.88
CA LEU A 163 -11.96 -4.19 -10.61
C LEU A 163 -11.28 -3.85 -11.93
N THR A 164 -10.15 -4.53 -12.19
CA THR A 164 -9.42 -4.44 -13.44
C THR A 164 -9.68 -5.70 -14.27
N PRO A 165 -10.43 -5.61 -15.38
CA PRO A 165 -10.66 -6.76 -16.25
C PRO A 165 -9.35 -7.20 -16.91
N SER A 166 -9.27 -8.47 -17.30
CA SER A 166 -8.17 -8.94 -18.15
C SER A 166 -8.44 -8.45 -19.57
N LEU A 167 -7.78 -7.38 -19.99
CA LEU A 167 -7.74 -7.03 -21.39
C LEU A 167 -6.72 -7.96 -22.08
N ASP A 168 -7.02 -8.44 -23.28
CA ASP A 168 -6.11 -9.22 -24.15
C ASP A 168 -4.94 -8.37 -24.68
N VAL A 169 -4.31 -7.57 -23.81
CA VAL A 169 -3.21 -6.70 -24.13
C VAL A 169 -1.99 -7.18 -23.35
N CYS A 170 -0.95 -7.51 -24.12
CA CYS A 170 0.32 -8.08 -23.71
C CYS A 170 0.87 -7.57 -22.36
N PRO A 171 1.51 -8.43 -21.56
CA PRO A 171 1.96 -8.09 -20.22
C PRO A 171 3.15 -7.15 -20.29
N ILE A 172 2.95 -5.91 -19.87
CA ILE A 172 4.05 -5.02 -19.48
C ILE A 172 3.98 -4.91 -17.96
N PHE A 173 5.07 -5.35 -17.33
CA PHE A 173 5.35 -5.35 -15.90
C PHE A 173 4.73 -6.43 -15.03
N SER A 174 5.49 -7.52 -14.86
CA SER A 174 5.51 -8.27 -13.60
C SER A 174 6.58 -7.63 -12.70
N PRO A 175 6.24 -7.09 -11.51
CA PRO A 175 7.27 -6.75 -10.54
C PRO A 175 7.91 -8.06 -10.07
N SER A 176 9.18 -8.24 -10.40
CA SER A 176 9.96 -9.40 -9.99
C SER A 176 10.15 -9.32 -8.47
N VAL A 177 9.51 -10.22 -7.73
CA VAL A 177 9.80 -10.45 -6.31
C VAL A 177 11.24 -10.92 -6.20
N LEU A 178 12.13 -10.00 -5.80
CA LEU A 178 13.51 -10.30 -5.45
C LEU A 178 13.50 -11.15 -4.18
N LYS A 179 13.75 -12.45 -4.34
CA LYS A 179 14.09 -13.35 -3.22
C LYS A 179 15.35 -12.83 -2.53
N THR A 180 15.19 -12.20 -1.37
CA THR A 180 16.30 -11.86 -0.49
C THR A 180 16.78 -13.12 0.21
N LYS A 181 18.04 -13.49 -0.03
CA LYS A 181 18.73 -14.54 0.73
C LYS A 181 18.91 -14.05 2.17
N THR A 182 18.27 -14.74 3.11
CA THR A 182 18.48 -14.59 4.54
C THR A 182 19.92 -14.96 4.87
N ILE A 183 20.74 -13.96 5.19
CA ILE A 183 22.08 -14.16 5.74
C ILE A 183 21.91 -14.27 7.26
N ASN A 184 22.06 -15.48 7.79
CA ASN A 184 22.19 -15.70 9.23
C ASN A 184 23.54 -15.14 9.69
N HIS A 185 23.52 -14.07 10.48
CA HIS A 185 24.64 -13.71 11.33
C HIS A 185 24.19 -13.42 12.76
N SER A 186 24.84 -14.17 13.65
CA SER A 186 25.06 -14.03 15.10
C SER A 186 24.54 -12.77 15.78
N SER A 187 23.92 -13.02 16.94
CA SER A 187 23.49 -12.10 17.98
C SER A 187 24.58 -11.09 18.38
N ASP A 188 24.60 -9.94 17.71
CA ASP A 188 24.98 -8.68 18.32
C ASP A 188 23.69 -7.93 18.61
N GLN A 189 23.57 -7.36 19.82
CA GLN A 189 22.40 -6.59 20.24
C GLN A 189 22.34 -5.28 19.43
N THR A 190 21.81 -5.35 18.21
CA THR A 190 21.49 -4.16 17.41
C THR A 190 20.27 -3.48 18.03
N PRO A 191 20.36 -2.21 18.46
CA PRO A 191 19.30 -1.53 19.19
C PRO A 191 18.05 -1.24 18.34
N LEU A 192 18.18 -1.22 17.01
CA LEU A 192 17.10 -0.95 16.06
C LEU A 192 17.21 -1.88 14.85
N LYS A 193 16.05 -2.38 14.39
CA LYS A 193 15.92 -3.18 13.16
C LYS A 193 14.76 -2.61 12.33
N GLY A 194 14.83 -2.77 11.01
CA GLY A 194 13.82 -2.29 10.08
C GLY A 194 13.88 -3.03 8.75
N ILE A 195 13.13 -2.54 7.77
CA ILE A 195 13.07 -3.11 6.43
C ILE A 195 14.28 -2.64 5.62
N GLY A 196 15.09 -3.59 5.12
CA GLY A 196 16.22 -3.29 4.22
C GLY A 196 15.75 -2.93 2.81
N ALA A 197 15.43 -1.66 2.58
CA ALA A 197 14.86 -1.20 1.31
C ALA A 197 15.84 -1.25 0.12
N ALA A 198 17.13 -1.01 0.36
CA ALA A 198 18.21 -1.03 -0.61
C ALA A 198 19.48 -1.66 0.00
N PRO A 199 20.29 -2.40 -0.79
CA PRO A 199 21.50 -3.04 -0.29
C PRO A 199 22.60 -2.00 -0.04
N GLY A 200 23.26 -2.08 1.10
CA GLY A 200 24.40 -1.21 1.41
C GLY A 200 24.82 -1.31 2.87
N ARG A 201 26.02 -0.80 3.16
CA ARG A 201 26.49 -0.56 4.53
C ARG A 201 27.07 0.83 4.58
N ILE A 202 26.65 1.62 5.55
CA ILE A 202 27.11 2.99 5.66
C ILE A 202 27.38 3.39 7.09
N HIS A 203 28.35 4.28 7.26
CA HIS A 203 28.73 4.87 8.52
C HIS A 203 28.94 6.37 8.30
N ALA A 204 28.03 7.18 8.83
CA ALA A 204 28.02 8.64 8.67
C ALA A 204 27.28 9.29 9.84
N PHE A 205 27.42 10.62 9.98
CA PHE A 205 26.72 11.38 11.01
C PHE A 205 25.21 11.33 10.79
N ILE A 206 24.48 11.18 11.89
CA ILE A 206 23.01 11.17 11.88
C ILE A 206 22.50 12.62 11.92
N GLU A 207 21.52 12.91 11.07
CA GLU A 207 20.73 14.14 11.11
C GLU A 207 19.26 13.77 11.24
N VAL A 208 18.67 14.07 12.40
CA VAL A 208 17.25 13.81 12.69
C VAL A 208 16.44 15.04 12.25
N ILE A 209 15.47 14.82 11.38
CA ILE A 209 14.64 15.89 10.81
C ILE A 209 13.18 15.64 11.20
N ALA A 210 12.58 16.62 11.87
CA ALA A 210 11.13 16.63 12.10
C ALA A 210 10.40 17.17 10.86
N GLU A 211 9.15 16.76 10.64
CA GLU A 211 8.32 17.15 9.47
C GLU A 211 8.35 18.66 9.18
N GLU A 212 8.36 19.49 10.22
CA GLU A 212 8.31 20.95 10.14
C GLU A 212 9.61 21.57 9.59
N THR A 213 10.76 20.90 9.77
CA THR A 213 12.08 21.46 9.46
C THR A 213 12.51 21.19 8.01
N PHE A 214 11.80 20.32 7.28
CA PHE A 214 12.18 19.88 5.93
C PHE A 214 12.21 20.99 4.87
N ARG A 215 11.52 22.11 5.07
CA ARG A 215 11.39 23.17 4.05
C ARG A 215 12.61 24.07 3.94
N ASP A 216 13.39 24.22 5.02
CA ASP A 216 14.44 25.25 5.12
C ASP A 216 15.86 24.68 5.30
N LEU A 217 16.03 23.36 5.19
CA LEU A 217 17.31 22.69 5.46
C LEU A 217 18.18 22.56 4.20
N SER A 218 19.36 23.19 4.24
CA SER A 218 20.50 22.75 3.44
C SER A 218 21.15 21.54 4.10
N LEU A 219 20.74 20.34 3.70
CA LEU A 219 21.27 19.10 4.25
C LEU A 219 22.77 18.99 4.00
N GLY A 220 23.50 18.69 5.08
CA GLY A 220 24.93 18.42 4.97
C GLY A 220 25.17 17.19 4.09
N LYS A 221 26.15 17.28 3.19
CA LYS A 221 26.53 16.14 2.34
C LYS A 221 26.98 14.97 3.21
N ASN A 222 26.66 13.76 2.75
CA ASN A 222 27.19 12.51 3.32
C ASN A 222 26.77 12.26 4.79
N LYS A 223 25.49 12.52 5.10
CA LYS A 223 24.87 12.20 6.39
C LYS A 223 23.77 11.13 6.27
N VAL A 224 23.48 10.43 7.36
CA VAL A 224 22.31 9.56 7.47
C VAL A 224 21.13 10.39 7.96
N ILE A 225 20.07 10.48 7.15
CA ILE A 225 18.86 11.22 7.50
C ILE A 225 17.92 10.29 8.26
N VAL A 226 17.39 10.78 9.39
CA VAL A 226 16.37 10.08 10.19
C VAL A 226 15.12 10.95 10.23
N THR A 227 13.98 10.42 9.82
CA THR A 227 12.68 11.14 9.77
C THR A 227 11.51 10.19 10.01
N ALA A 228 10.32 10.72 10.28
CA ALA A 228 9.10 9.93 10.41
C ALA A 228 8.74 9.23 9.09
N ASP A 229 8.50 10.00 8.03
CA ASP A 229 8.25 9.51 6.67
C ASP A 229 8.88 10.44 5.62
N ILE A 230 8.76 10.06 4.34
CA ILE A 230 9.20 10.85 3.19
C ILE A 230 8.06 10.96 2.19
N SER A 231 7.78 12.19 1.78
CA SER A 231 6.83 12.54 0.73
C SER A 231 7.54 12.90 -0.59
N PRO A 232 6.85 12.85 -1.75
CA PRO A 232 7.43 13.17 -3.05
C PRO A 232 8.12 14.54 -3.15
N SER A 233 7.60 15.54 -2.43
CA SER A 233 8.17 16.90 -2.44
C SER A 233 9.55 16.98 -1.79
N GLN A 234 9.85 16.05 -0.86
CA GLN A 234 11.11 16.00 -0.10
C GLN A 234 12.20 15.17 -0.82
N LEU A 235 11.89 14.50 -1.93
CA LEU A 235 12.85 13.60 -2.62
C LEU A 235 14.12 14.31 -3.09
N SER A 236 14.02 15.60 -3.46
CA SER A 236 15.16 16.39 -3.94
C SER A 236 16.24 16.57 -2.86
N LEU A 237 15.84 16.60 -1.59
CA LEU A 237 16.69 16.83 -0.43
C LEU A 237 17.54 15.59 -0.09
N LEU A 238 17.03 14.40 -0.42
CA LEU A 238 17.67 13.12 -0.13
C LEU A 238 18.80 12.77 -1.10
N LYS A 239 18.93 13.47 -2.23
CA LYS A 239 19.96 13.17 -3.25
C LYS A 239 21.39 13.19 -2.73
N ASN A 240 21.66 13.98 -1.70
CA ASN A 240 23.00 14.13 -1.11
C ASN A 240 23.17 13.34 0.20
N ALA A 241 22.12 12.62 0.62
CA ALA A 241 22.16 11.78 1.80
C ALA A 241 23.04 10.57 1.55
N ALA A 242 23.79 10.18 2.57
CA ALA A 242 24.55 8.94 2.56
C ALA A 242 23.60 7.74 2.73
N GLY A 243 22.61 7.90 3.61
CA GLY A 243 21.59 6.90 3.90
C GLY A 243 20.35 7.53 4.50
N VAL A 244 19.27 6.76 4.56
CA VAL A 244 17.98 7.21 5.06
C VAL A 244 17.40 6.14 5.98
N ILE A 245 16.89 6.56 7.13
CA ILE A 245 16.13 5.75 8.07
C ILE A 245 14.79 6.46 8.26
N THR A 246 13.69 5.76 8.02
CA THR A 246 12.35 6.27 8.30
C THR A 246 11.70 5.47 9.42
N GLU A 247 10.92 6.13 10.27
CA GLU A 247 10.11 5.47 11.30
C GLU A 247 8.97 4.66 10.65
N PHE A 248 8.41 5.20 9.57
CA PHE A 248 7.29 4.64 8.82
C PHE A 248 7.68 4.41 7.34
N GLY A 249 7.07 3.42 6.70
CA GLY A 249 7.34 3.09 5.30
C GLY A 249 7.57 1.60 5.04
N GLY A 250 6.96 1.08 3.97
CA GLY A 250 7.20 -0.26 3.45
C GLY A 250 8.24 -0.31 2.31
N MET A 251 8.38 -1.49 1.68
CA MET A 251 9.25 -1.69 0.51
C MET A 251 8.88 -0.82 -0.71
N ILE A 252 7.64 -0.33 -0.76
CA ILE A 252 7.12 0.54 -1.81
C ILE A 252 7.02 2.01 -1.37
N SER A 253 7.54 2.37 -0.19
CA SER A 253 7.58 3.76 0.26
C SER A 253 8.41 4.64 -0.68
N HIS A 254 8.14 5.95 -0.69
CA HIS A 254 8.94 6.91 -1.45
C HIS A 254 10.44 6.84 -1.11
N ALA A 255 10.76 6.64 0.17
CA ALA A 255 12.13 6.43 0.63
C ALA A 255 12.74 5.15 0.04
N ALA A 256 12.01 4.03 0.08
CA ALA A 256 12.48 2.75 -0.42
C ALA A 256 12.63 2.72 -1.95
N ILE A 257 11.73 3.39 -2.68
CA ILE A 257 11.81 3.52 -4.14
C ILE A 257 13.01 4.38 -4.54
N LEU A 258 13.26 5.50 -3.84
CA LEU A 258 14.39 6.38 -4.15
C LEU A 258 15.74 5.76 -3.79
N ALA A 259 15.79 4.96 -2.71
CA ALA A 259 17.03 4.34 -2.25
C ALA A 259 17.53 3.20 -3.17
N ARG A 260 16.65 2.62 -3.99
CA ARG A 260 16.99 1.59 -4.98
C ARG A 260 17.45 2.21 -6.29
#